data_AF-A0A6I7QRM7-F1
#
_entry.id   AF-A0A6I7QRM7-F1
#
_cell.length_a   1.000
_cell.length_b   1.000
_cell.length_c   1.000
_cell.angle_alpha   90.00
_cell.angle_beta   90.00
_cell.angle_gamma   90.00
#
_symmetry.space_group_name_H-M   'P 1'
#
loop_
_entity.id
_entity.type
_entity.pdbx_description
1 polymer ?
#
loop_
_entity_poly.entity_id
_entity_poly.type
_entity_poly.pdbx_seq_one_letter_code
_entity_poly.pdbx_strand_id
1 'polypeptide(L)'
;MAVSGINPMQIARTHPDHLPGKYEPLTPRADAADFRGALIQSLEDVNSHQLEHEQLSIRAVVDPRSVEAHDLTIAAAKATTSLSIAKNVVDRVVQAYRDITSLR
;
A
#
# COMPACT_ATOMS: atom_id res chain seq x y z
N MET A 1 -22.10 -35.21 8.21
CA MET A 1 -20.98 -35.54 7.31
C MET A 1 -19.91 -34.49 7.51
N ALA A 2 -18.84 -34.82 8.24
CA ALA A 2 -17.74 -33.90 8.52
C ALA A 2 -16.79 -33.87 7.31
N VAL A 3 -16.52 -32.69 6.78
CA VAL A 3 -15.47 -32.48 5.77
C VAL A 3 -14.12 -32.75 6.44
N SER A 4 -13.47 -33.80 5.98
CA SER A 4 -12.13 -34.23 6.39
C SER A 4 -11.13 -33.11 6.14
N GLY A 5 -10.40 -32.74 7.19
CA GLY A 5 -9.46 -31.64 7.20
C GLY A 5 -8.37 -31.76 6.14
N ILE A 6 -8.07 -30.64 5.50
CA ILE A 6 -6.85 -30.44 4.73
C ILE A 6 -5.70 -30.50 5.74
N ASN A 7 -4.93 -31.58 5.76
CA ASN A 7 -3.68 -31.61 6.51
C ASN A 7 -2.69 -30.69 5.78
N PRO A 8 -2.26 -29.56 6.35
CA PRO A 8 -1.26 -28.73 5.72
C PRO A 8 0.04 -29.52 5.61
N MET A 9 0.55 -29.68 4.39
CA MET A 9 1.86 -30.25 4.11
C MET A 9 2.90 -29.47 4.90
N GLN A 10 3.49 -30.09 5.92
CA GLN A 10 4.54 -29.48 6.73
C GLN A 10 5.80 -29.36 5.87
N ILE A 11 6.21 -28.14 5.55
CA ILE A 11 7.43 -27.89 4.80
C ILE A 11 8.61 -28.19 5.74
N ALA A 12 9.36 -29.24 5.44
CA ALA A 12 10.56 -29.60 6.20
C ALA A 12 11.61 -28.49 6.08
N ARG A 13 12.09 -27.98 7.24
CA ARG A 13 13.16 -26.99 7.27
C ARG A 13 14.48 -27.66 6.87
N THR A 14 15.05 -27.26 5.73
CA THR A 14 16.34 -27.76 5.24
C THR A 14 17.54 -26.94 5.75
N HIS A 15 17.31 -25.72 6.25
CA HIS A 15 18.36 -24.82 6.75
C HIS A 15 17.88 -23.98 7.97
N PRO A 16 18.75 -23.68 8.96
CA PRO A 16 18.40 -22.98 10.20
C PRO A 16 17.83 -21.57 10.03
N ASP A 17 18.20 -20.84 8.97
CA ASP A 17 17.73 -19.47 8.71
C ASP A 17 16.36 -19.41 8.02
N HIS A 18 15.76 -20.56 7.70
CA HIS A 18 14.45 -20.59 7.07
C HIS A 18 13.37 -20.27 8.10
N LEU A 19 12.64 -19.18 7.85
CA LEU A 19 11.49 -18.79 8.66
C LEU A 19 10.45 -19.92 8.65
N PRO A 20 9.98 -20.37 9.82
CA PRO A 20 8.94 -21.39 9.88
C PRO A 20 7.69 -20.85 9.17
N GLY A 21 7.11 -21.67 8.29
CA GLY A 21 5.80 -21.34 7.70
C GLY A 21 4.79 -21.15 8.82
N LYS A 22 4.32 -19.91 9.00
CA LYS A 22 3.22 -19.61 9.92
C LYS A 22 1.94 -19.99 9.21
N TYR A 23 1.27 -21.02 9.69
CA TYR A 23 -0.13 -21.26 9.35
C TYR A 23 -0.96 -20.39 10.29
N GLU A 24 -1.14 -19.12 9.94
CA GLU A 24 -2.19 -18.33 10.57
C GLU A 24 -3.52 -18.86 10.03
N PRO A 25 -4.41 -19.40 10.89
CA PRO A 25 -5.77 -19.68 10.45
C PRO A 25 -6.32 -18.39 9.87
N LEU A 26 -6.89 -18.46 8.65
CA LEU A 26 -7.52 -17.32 8.02
C LEU A 26 -8.63 -16.83 8.96
N THR A 27 -8.32 -15.84 9.80
CA THR A 27 -9.34 -15.10 10.54
C THR A 27 -10.28 -14.56 9.48
N PRO A 28 -11.61 -14.72 9.63
CA PRO A 28 -12.58 -14.06 8.76
C PRO A 28 -12.14 -12.61 8.67
N ARG A 29 -11.76 -12.17 7.47
CA ARG A 29 -11.27 -10.82 7.24
C ARG A 29 -12.35 -9.91 7.82
N ALA A 30 -12.02 -9.16 8.88
CA ALA A 30 -12.90 -8.15 9.42
C ALA A 30 -13.46 -7.38 8.23
N ASP A 31 -14.79 -7.27 8.18
CA ASP A 31 -15.57 -6.80 7.04
C ASP A 31 -14.79 -5.77 6.27
N ALA A 32 -14.60 -6.02 4.96
CA ALA A 32 -13.80 -5.17 4.09
C ALA A 32 -14.09 -3.72 4.46
N ALA A 33 -13.08 -3.04 5.03
CA ALA A 33 -13.21 -1.63 5.37
C ALA A 33 -13.89 -0.97 4.17
N ASP A 34 -15.04 -0.32 4.43
CA ASP A 34 -15.88 0.27 3.39
C ASP A 34 -14.97 0.90 2.34
N PHE A 35 -15.18 0.60 1.06
CA PHE A 35 -14.31 1.08 -0.02
C PHE A 35 -14.08 2.59 0.11
N ARG A 36 -15.11 3.33 0.53
CA ARG A 36 -15.00 4.75 0.86
C ARG A 36 -13.94 5.03 1.93
N GLY A 37 -13.96 4.31 3.04
CA GLY A 37 -12.98 4.45 4.12
C GLY A 37 -11.56 4.14 3.65
N ALA A 38 -11.37 3.03 2.92
CA ALA A 38 -10.08 2.68 2.34
C ALA A 38 -9.58 3.74 1.34
N LEU A 39 -10.48 4.31 0.54
CA LEU A 39 -10.16 5.38 -0.40
C LEU A 39 -9.75 6.67 0.32
N ILE A 40 -10.50 7.11 1.33
CA ILE A 40 -10.17 8.30 2.12
C ILE A 40 -8.81 8.12 2.81
N GLN A 41 -8.58 6.97 3.45
CA GLN A 41 -7.28 6.66 4.04
C GLN A 41 -6.16 6.72 3.01
N SER A 42 -6.38 6.16 1.81
CA SER A 42 -5.36 6.19 0.75
C SER A 42 -5.05 7.61 0.27
N LEU A 43 -6.02 8.53 0.27
CA LEU A 43 -5.77 9.94 -0.05
C LEU A 43 -4.97 10.66 1.04
N GLU A 44 -5.24 10.34 2.31
CA GLU A 44 -4.44 10.82 3.44
C GLU A 44 -3.00 10.29 3.36
N ASP A 45 -2.84 9.02 3.00
CA ASP A 45 -1.53 8.38 2.83
C ASP A 45 -0.71 9.05 1.71
N VAL A 46 -1.32 9.38 0.57
CA VAL A 46 -0.67 10.16 -0.50
C VAL A 46 -0.17 11.49 0.04
N ASN A 47 -1.00 12.23 0.76
CA ASN A 47 -0.59 13.51 1.36
C ASN A 47 0.56 13.32 2.36
N SER A 48 0.52 12.26 3.16
CA SER A 48 1.59 11.94 4.12
C SER A 48 2.93 11.68 3.41
N HIS A 49 2.93 10.96 2.29
CA HIS A 49 4.14 10.68 1.51
C HIS A 49 4.71 11.94 0.86
N GLN A 50 3.85 12.85 0.39
CA GLN A 50 4.29 14.14 -0.13
C GLN A 50 4.99 14.97 0.96
N LEU A 51 4.39 15.05 2.15
CA LEU A 51 4.96 15.78 3.30
C LEU A 51 6.28 15.16 3.79
N GLU A 52 6.36 13.83 3.86
CA GLU A 52 7.59 13.11 4.23
C GLU A 52 8.73 13.42 3.24
N HIS A 53 8.45 13.34 1.94
CA HIS A 53 9.43 13.67 0.91
C HIS A 53 9.87 15.14 0.99
N GLU A 54 8.95 16.07 1.22
CA GLU A 54 9.27 17.51 1.36
C GLU A 54 10.16 17.76 2.58
N GLN A 55 9.83 17.16 3.73
CA GLN A 55 10.63 17.30 4.96
C GLN A 55 12.05 16.76 4.78
N LEU A 56 12.18 15.58 4.16
CA LEU A 56 13.48 14.99 3.85
C LEU A 56 14.26 15.84 2.85
N SER A 57 13.58 16.43 1.85
CA SER A 57 14.20 17.33 0.88
C SER A 57 14.74 18.59 1.54
N ILE A 58 13.96 19.22 2.42
CA ILE A 58 14.40 20.39 3.19
C ILE A 58 15.59 20.02 4.07
N ARG A 59 15.50 18.90 4.81
CA ARG A 59 16.57 18.48 5.72
C ARG A 59 17.85 18.11 4.96
N ALA A 60 17.75 17.51 3.78
CA ALA A 60 18.90 17.21 2.93
C ALA A 60 19.65 18.48 2.46
N VAL A 61 18.95 19.62 2.36
CA VAL A 61 19.57 20.93 2.04
C VAL A 61 20.16 21.59 3.28
N VAL A 62 19.44 21.56 4.41
CA VAL A 62 19.82 22.28 5.65
C VAL A 62 20.92 21.53 6.43
N ASP A 63 20.81 20.22 6.56
CA ASP A 63 21.81 19.35 7.19
C ASP A 63 22.00 18.06 6.39
N PRO A 64 22.83 18.10 5.32
CA PRO A 64 23.00 16.98 4.39
C PRO A 64 23.54 15.70 5.04
N ARG A 65 24.22 15.80 6.19
CA ARG A 65 24.81 14.64 6.88
C ARG A 65 23.80 13.90 7.75
N SER A 66 22.64 14.49 7.99
CA SER A 66 21.55 13.91 8.79
C SER A 66 20.55 13.09 7.98
N VAL A 67 20.67 13.08 6.65
CA VAL A 67 19.74 12.41 5.73
C VAL A 67 20.50 11.45 4.84
N GLU A 68 20.01 10.22 4.73
CA GLU A 68 20.51 9.25 3.76
C GLU A 68 19.92 9.51 2.37
N ALA A 69 20.77 9.53 1.34
CA ALA A 69 20.33 9.78 -0.03
C ALA A 69 19.31 8.74 -0.54
N HIS A 70 19.40 7.50 -0.05
CA HIS A 70 18.46 6.43 -0.38
C HIS A 70 17.08 6.69 0.21
N ASP A 71 17.00 7.17 1.45
CA ASP A 71 15.71 7.49 2.10
C ASP A 71 15.00 8.63 1.37
N LEU A 72 15.75 9.67 0.96
CA LEU A 72 15.20 10.74 0.14
C LEU A 72 14.64 10.23 -1.19
N THR A 73 15.37 9.33 -1.85
CA THR A 73 14.98 8.74 -3.13
C THR A 73 13.76 7.82 -2.98
N ILE A 74 13.74 6.99 -1.93
CA ILE A 74 12.60 6.12 -1.61
C ILE A 74 11.37 6.97 -1.30
N ALA A 75 11.51 8.03 -0.51
CA ALA A 75 10.42 8.95 -0.21
C ALA A 75 9.91 9.64 -1.49
N ALA A 76 10.82 10.11 -2.35
CA ALA A 76 10.46 10.70 -3.65
C ALA A 76 9.69 9.71 -4.55
N ALA A 77 10.14 8.45 -4.59
CA ALA A 77 9.49 7.40 -5.35
C ALA A 77 8.09 7.08 -4.78
N LYS A 78 7.96 6.92 -3.45
CA LYS A 78 6.67 6.71 -2.78
C LYS A 78 5.69 7.85 -3.07
N ALA A 79 6.14 9.08 -2.88
CA ALA A 79 5.39 10.30 -3.17
C ALA A 79 4.87 10.29 -4.62
N THR A 80 5.77 10.16 -5.60
CA THR A 80 5.44 10.17 -7.03
C THR A 80 4.51 9.01 -7.44
N THR A 81 4.79 7.79 -6.99
CA THR A 81 3.99 6.61 -7.31
C THR A 81 2.60 6.71 -6.69
N SER A 82 2.50 7.09 -5.43
CA SER A 82 1.21 7.25 -4.73
C SER A 82 0.34 8.31 -5.41
N LEU A 83 0.90 9.47 -5.77
CA LEU A 83 0.21 10.53 -6.50
C LEU A 83 -0.25 10.07 -7.89
N SER A 84 0.60 9.32 -8.60
CA SER A 84 0.26 8.79 -9.93
C SER A 84 -0.90 7.79 -9.86
N ILE A 85 -0.92 6.92 -8.85
CA ILE A 85 -2.04 6.00 -8.59
C ILE A 85 -3.31 6.80 -8.28
N ALA A 86 -3.24 7.78 -7.38
CA ALA A 86 -4.38 8.62 -7.01
C ALA A 86 -4.96 9.35 -8.23
N LYS A 87 -4.10 9.93 -9.08
CA LYS A 87 -4.51 10.56 -10.34
C LYS A 87 -5.25 9.58 -11.25
N ASN A 88 -4.69 8.40 -11.48
CA ASN A 88 -5.31 7.39 -12.33
C ASN A 88 -6.71 6.97 -11.83
N VAL A 89 -6.89 6.86 -10.51
CA VAL A 89 -8.19 6.57 -9.91
C VAL A 89 -9.18 7.71 -10.15
N VAL A 90 -8.77 8.96 -9.88
CA VAL A 90 -9.62 10.15 -10.09
C VAL A 90 -10.01 10.27 -11.57
N ASP A 91 -9.06 10.12 -12.48
CA ASP A 91 -9.30 10.17 -13.93
C ASP A 91 -10.33 9.10 -14.35
N ARG A 92 -10.22 7.88 -13.81
CA ARG A 92 -11.18 6.81 -14.09
C ARG A 92 -12.57 7.10 -13.54
N VAL A 93 -12.68 7.69 -12.35
CA VAL A 93 -13.97 8.08 -11.76
C VAL A 93 -14.64 9.18 -12.57
N VAL A 94 -13.86 10.20 -12.98
CA VAL A 94 -14.36 11.29 -13.84
C VAL A 94 -14.83 10.74 -15.19
N GLN A 95 -14.08 9.82 -15.79
CA GLN A 95 -14.47 9.18 -17.04
C GLN A 95 -15.77 8.38 -16.88
N ALA A 96 -15.87 7.56 -15.84
CA ALA A 96 -17.08 6.77 -15.57
C ALA A 96 -18.32 7.67 -15.38
N TYR A 97 -18.17 8.81 -14.70
CA TYR A 97 -19.25 9.78 -14.55
C TYR A 97 -19.70 10.37 -15.89
N ARG A 98 -18.74 10.73 -16.76
CA ARG A 98 -19.03 11.21 -18.11
C ARG A 98 -19.75 10.16 -18.94
N ASP A 99 -19.28 8.91 -18.90
CA ASP A 99 -19.86 7.80 -19.64
C ASP A 99 -21.31 7.51 -19.21
N ILE A 100 -21.61 7.55 -17.91
CA ILE A 100 -22.98 7.36 -17.39
C ILE A 100 -23.90 8.51 -17.84
N THR A 101 -23.38 9.74 -17.86
CA THR A 101 -24.17 10.93 -18.20
C THR A 101 -24.40 11.07 -19.70
N SER A 102 -23.41 10.71 -20.53
CA SER A 102 -23.51 10.77 -22.00
C SER A 102 -24.33 9.64 -22.61
N LEU A 103 -24.57 8.56 -21.88
CA LEU A 103 -25.43 7.45 -22.29
C LEU A 103 -26.94 7.77 -22.15
N ARG A 104 -27.29 8.92 -21.56
CA ARG A 104 -28.66 9.45 -21.49
C ARG A 104 -28.94 10.42 -22.62
#